data_AF-A0A2V9C3K6-F1
#
_entry.id   AF-A0A2V9C3K6-F1
#
_cell.length_a   1.000
_cell.length_b   1.000
_cell.length_c   1.000
_cell.angle_alpha   90.00
_cell.angle_beta   90.00
_cell.angle_gamma   90.00
#
_symmetry.space_group_name_H-M   'P 1'
#
loop_
_entity.id
_entity.type
_entity.pdbx_description
1 polymer ?
#
loop_
_entity_poly.entity_id
_entity_poly.type
_entity_poly.pdbx_seq_one_letter_code
_entity_poly.pdbx_strand_id
1 'polypeptide(L)'
;SLRDQIERAAVSVSNNIAEGFERGTTQELLTFLSIARGSAGEVRSMLCLLERLLGFADLKSEISNLKSVCEGISRQLHGWANSLQNTEIKGPRYLTDKSRRTVVAIRDRREFLEELRRSREHSEEHHQTTTPRKNERR
;
A
#
# COMPACT_ATOMS: atom_id res chain seq x y z
N SER A 1 -27.60 -23.45 -1.54
CA SER A 1 -28.62 -22.50 -2.03
C SER A 1 -27.96 -21.22 -2.55
N LEU A 2 -28.69 -20.31 -3.20
CA LEU A 2 -28.18 -18.97 -3.58
C LEU A 2 -27.83 -18.13 -2.34
N ARG A 3 -28.64 -18.23 -1.28
CA ARG A 3 -28.37 -17.62 0.02
C ARG A 3 -26.98 -18.02 0.54
N ASP A 4 -26.67 -19.33 0.55
CA ASP A 4 -25.38 -19.80 1.07
C ASP A 4 -24.21 -19.30 0.22
N GLN A 5 -24.41 -19.08 -1.09
CA GLN A 5 -23.37 -18.52 -1.96
C GLN A 5 -23.11 -17.04 -1.62
N ILE A 6 -24.17 -16.25 -1.40
CA ILE A 6 -24.06 -14.85 -0.96
C ILE A 6 -23.37 -14.78 0.41
N GLU A 7 -23.79 -15.59 1.37
CA GLU A 7 -23.21 -15.61 2.71
C GLU A 7 -21.71 -15.98 2.67
N ARG A 8 -21.34 -17.01 1.92
CA ARG A 8 -19.92 -17.39 1.76
C ARG A 8 -19.09 -16.31 1.08
N ALA A 9 -19.60 -15.71 0.00
CA ALA A 9 -18.89 -14.64 -0.70
C ALA A 9 -18.72 -13.41 0.19
N ALA A 10 -19.74 -13.02 0.96
CA ALA A 10 -19.66 -11.90 1.89
C ALA A 10 -18.62 -12.13 2.99
N VAL A 11 -18.64 -13.30 3.65
CA VAL A 11 -17.66 -13.68 4.70
C VAL A 11 -16.25 -13.82 4.13
N SER A 12 -16.11 -14.29 2.88
CA SER A 12 -14.83 -14.42 2.19
C SER A 12 -14.07 -13.09 2.09
N VAL A 13 -14.78 -11.95 1.97
CA VAL A 13 -14.15 -10.62 1.94
C VAL A 13 -13.30 -10.38 3.19
N SER A 14 -13.89 -10.51 4.38
CA SER A 14 -13.19 -10.29 5.65
C SER A 14 -12.13 -11.34 5.91
N ASN A 15 -12.40 -12.60 5.58
CA ASN A 15 -11.46 -13.69 5.82
C ASN A 15 -10.18 -13.52 5.00
N ASN A 16 -10.30 -13.15 3.71
CA ASN A 16 -9.13 -12.92 2.88
C ASN A 16 -8.32 -11.70 3.35
N ILE A 17 -8.97 -10.63 3.82
CA ILE A 17 -8.24 -9.47 4.40
C ILE A 17 -7.41 -9.91 5.61
N ALA A 18 -8.04 -10.63 6.55
CA ALA A 18 -7.37 -11.12 7.75
C ALA A 18 -6.22 -12.08 7.39
N GLU A 19 -6.47 -13.04 6.50
CA GLU A 19 -5.44 -13.99 6.07
C GLU A 19 -4.26 -13.28 5.40
N GLY A 20 -4.52 -12.33 4.51
CA GLY A 20 -3.48 -11.54 3.84
C GLY A 20 -2.59 -10.78 4.81
N PHE A 21 -3.17 -10.21 5.87
CA PHE A 21 -2.41 -9.54 6.93
C PHE A 21 -1.45 -10.50 7.65
N GLU A 22 -1.92 -11.71 7.99
CA GLU A 22 -1.13 -12.71 8.72
C GLU A 22 0.01 -13.33 7.90
N ARG A 23 -0.01 -13.23 6.56
CA ARG A 23 1.05 -13.76 5.69
C ARG A 23 2.38 -13.02 5.84
N GLY A 24 2.35 -11.75 6.27
CA GLY A 24 3.54 -11.01 6.68
C GLY A 24 4.42 -10.44 5.56
N THR A 25 4.01 -10.53 4.30
CA THR A 25 4.61 -9.77 3.20
C THR A 25 3.57 -8.90 2.49
N THR A 26 4.01 -7.75 1.99
CA THR A 26 3.11 -6.83 1.25
C THR A 26 2.58 -7.47 -0.02
N GLN A 27 3.39 -8.29 -0.70
CA GLN A 27 2.98 -8.98 -1.92
C GLN A 27 1.88 -10.01 -1.66
N GLU A 28 1.98 -10.79 -0.57
CA GLU A 28 0.91 -11.73 -0.19
C GLU A 28 -0.36 -10.96 0.20
N LEU A 29 -0.24 -9.91 1.01
CA LEU A 29 -1.37 -9.05 1.36
C LEU A 29 -2.10 -8.54 0.10
N LEU A 30 -1.37 -8.05 -0.90
CA LEU A 30 -1.95 -7.59 -2.17
C LEU A 30 -2.75 -8.68 -2.90
N THR A 31 -2.23 -9.92 -2.94
CA THR A 31 -2.94 -11.07 -3.53
C THR A 31 -4.26 -11.30 -2.82
N PHE A 32 -4.26 -11.33 -1.49
CA PHE A 32 -5.45 -11.54 -0.69
C PHE A 32 -6.47 -10.40 -0.78
N LEU A 33 -6.01 -9.14 -0.88
CA LEU A 33 -6.91 -8.00 -1.13
C LEU A 33 -7.57 -8.09 -2.51
N SER A 34 -6.88 -8.62 -3.51
CA SER A 34 -7.46 -8.89 -4.84
C SER A 34 -8.58 -9.94 -4.74
N ILE A 35 -8.36 -11.03 -4.00
CA ILE A 35 -9.37 -12.07 -3.76
C ILE A 35 -10.57 -11.49 -2.99
N ALA A 36 -10.34 -10.73 -1.91
CA ALA A 36 -11.40 -10.07 -1.15
C ALA A 36 -12.26 -9.15 -2.03
N ARG A 37 -11.62 -8.39 -2.93
CA ARG A 37 -12.32 -7.55 -3.90
C ARG A 37 -13.12 -8.39 -4.90
N GLY A 38 -12.59 -9.52 -5.33
CA GLY A 38 -13.29 -10.51 -6.15
C GLY A 38 -14.58 -11.01 -5.48
N SER A 39 -14.50 -11.42 -4.22
CA SER A 39 -15.66 -11.87 -3.43
C SER A 39 -16.74 -10.78 -3.28
N ALA A 40 -16.35 -9.52 -3.11
CA ALA A 40 -17.32 -8.40 -3.13
C ALA A 40 -18.00 -8.24 -4.52
N GLY A 41 -17.28 -8.52 -5.60
CA GLY A 41 -17.82 -8.56 -6.97
C GLY A 41 -18.80 -9.72 -7.20
N GLU A 42 -18.54 -10.89 -6.63
CA GLU A 42 -19.45 -12.04 -6.67
C GLU A 42 -20.79 -11.73 -6.00
N VAL A 43 -20.76 -11.10 -4.81
CA VAL A 43 -21.98 -10.65 -4.13
C VAL A 43 -22.77 -9.68 -5.01
N ARG A 44 -22.10 -8.68 -5.62
CA ARG A 44 -22.76 -7.76 -6.56
C ARG A 44 -23.40 -8.48 -7.74
N SER A 45 -22.71 -9.47 -8.31
CA SER A 45 -23.22 -10.26 -9.44
C SER A 45 -24.51 -11.01 -9.07
N MET A 46 -24.52 -11.67 -7.90
CA MET A 46 -25.70 -12.35 -7.39
C MET A 46 -26.85 -11.39 -7.05
N LEU A 47 -26.55 -10.20 -6.52
CA LEU A 47 -27.55 -9.15 -6.30
C LEU A 47 -28.17 -8.64 -7.61
N CYS A 48 -27.38 -8.49 -8.68
CA CYS A 48 -27.90 -8.18 -10.01
C CYS A 48 -28.83 -9.27 -10.57
N LEU A 49 -28.58 -10.54 -10.24
CA LEU A 49 -29.50 -11.63 -10.58
C LEU A 49 -30.80 -11.51 -9.80
N LEU A 50 -30.73 -11.31 -8.47
CA LEU A 50 -31.90 -11.16 -7.60
C LEU A 50 -32.80 -10.01 -8.04
N GLU A 51 -32.23 -8.88 -8.47
CA GLU A 51 -32.95 -7.70 -8.97
C GLU A 51 -33.87 -8.02 -10.17
N ARG A 52 -33.58 -9.07 -10.93
CA ARG A 52 -34.33 -9.48 -12.13
C ARG A 52 -35.41 -10.53 -11.84
N LEU A 53 -35.45 -11.08 -10.63
CA LEU A 53 -36.40 -12.11 -10.26
C LEU A 53 -37.69 -11.48 -9.70
N LEU A 54 -38.83 -11.89 -10.23
CA LEU A 54 -40.15 -11.36 -9.83
C LEU A 54 -40.42 -11.52 -8.32
N GLY A 55 -39.93 -12.59 -7.70
CA GLY A 55 -40.08 -12.82 -6.26
C GLY A 55 -39.32 -11.85 -5.35
N PHE A 56 -38.49 -10.96 -5.92
CA PHE A 56 -37.72 -9.96 -5.18
C PHE A 56 -38.05 -8.53 -5.63
N ALA A 57 -39.14 -8.33 -6.38
CA ALA A 57 -39.52 -7.02 -6.91
C ALA A 57 -39.69 -5.95 -5.82
N ASP A 58 -40.25 -6.34 -4.67
CA ASP A 58 -40.47 -5.45 -3.51
C ASP A 58 -39.16 -5.07 -2.79
N LEU A 59 -38.06 -5.77 -3.06
CA LEU A 59 -36.75 -5.58 -2.42
C LEU A 59 -35.76 -4.82 -3.30
N LYS A 60 -36.24 -4.14 -4.35
CA LYS A 60 -35.37 -3.45 -5.32
C LYS A 60 -34.50 -2.38 -4.65
N SER A 61 -35.03 -1.67 -3.66
CA SER A 61 -34.31 -0.60 -2.97
C SER A 61 -33.16 -1.15 -2.12
N GLU A 62 -33.41 -2.26 -1.43
CA GLU A 62 -32.49 -2.98 -0.57
C GLU A 62 -31.37 -3.61 -1.39
N ILE A 63 -31.72 -4.24 -2.51
CA ILE A 63 -30.76 -4.83 -3.46
C ILE A 63 -29.85 -3.72 -4.02
N SER A 64 -30.42 -2.58 -4.41
CA SER A 64 -29.64 -1.43 -4.89
C SER A 64 -28.67 -0.92 -3.83
N ASN A 65 -29.14 -0.75 -2.59
CA ASN A 65 -28.30 -0.33 -1.47
C ASN A 65 -27.15 -1.32 -1.22
N LEU A 66 -27.43 -2.63 -1.20
CA LEU A 66 -26.40 -3.66 -1.03
C LEU A 66 -25.36 -3.63 -2.17
N LYS A 67 -25.79 -3.43 -3.42
CA LYS A 67 -24.88 -3.26 -4.56
C LYS A 67 -23.94 -2.07 -4.35
N SER A 68 -24.47 -0.93 -3.89
CA SER A 68 -23.68 0.27 -3.57
C SER A 68 -22.69 0.04 -2.42
N VAL A 69 -23.09 -0.69 -1.37
CA VAL A 69 -22.20 -1.07 -0.27
C VAL A 69 -21.04 -1.93 -0.78
N CYS A 70 -21.33 -2.99 -1.55
CA CYS A 70 -20.30 -3.85 -2.11
C CYS A 70 -19.35 -3.10 -3.06
N GLU A 71 -19.86 -2.14 -3.84
CA GLU A 71 -19.05 -1.27 -4.68
C GLU A 71 -18.13 -0.36 -3.85
N GLY A 72 -18.66 0.22 -2.76
CA GLY A 72 -17.88 0.97 -1.80
C GLY A 72 -16.71 0.15 -1.24
N ILE A 73 -16.98 -1.10 -0.84
CA ILE A 73 -15.96 -2.04 -0.36
C ILE A 73 -14.91 -2.30 -1.45
N SER A 74 -15.33 -2.61 -2.69
CA SER A 74 -14.39 -2.84 -3.79
C SER A 74 -13.47 -1.64 -4.05
N ARG A 75 -14.00 -0.41 -3.96
CA ARG A 75 -13.20 0.82 -4.12
C ARG A 75 -12.21 1.00 -2.98
N GLN A 76 -12.63 0.77 -1.73
CA GLN A 76 -11.75 0.85 -0.56
C GLN A 76 -10.60 -0.16 -0.64
N LEU A 77 -10.91 -1.42 -0.98
CA LEU A 77 -9.90 -2.47 -1.17
C LEU A 77 -8.93 -2.12 -2.29
N HIS A 78 -9.43 -1.59 -3.41
CA HIS A 78 -8.57 -1.17 -4.51
C HIS A 78 -7.67 0.01 -4.12
N GLY A 79 -8.22 1.04 -3.47
CA GLY A 79 -7.45 2.18 -2.99
C GLY A 79 -6.35 1.77 -2.01
N TRP A 80 -6.67 0.87 -1.08
CA TRP A 80 -5.68 0.35 -0.15
C TRP A 80 -4.61 -0.50 -0.84
N ALA A 81 -5.00 -1.40 -1.75
CA ALA A 81 -4.04 -2.17 -2.55
C ALA A 81 -3.10 -1.25 -3.36
N ASN A 82 -3.62 -0.18 -3.98
CA ASN A 82 -2.79 0.79 -4.69
C ASN A 82 -1.81 1.51 -3.75
N SER A 83 -2.25 1.89 -2.54
CA SER A 83 -1.34 2.50 -1.55
C SER A 83 -0.20 1.55 -1.14
N LEU A 84 -0.47 0.25 -1.07
CA LEU A 84 0.51 -0.78 -0.73
C LEU A 84 1.46 -1.12 -1.90
N GLN A 85 0.98 -1.09 -3.14
CA GLN A 85 1.85 -1.31 -4.30
C GLN A 85 2.93 -0.24 -4.46
N ASN A 86 2.65 0.97 -3.96
CA ASN A 86 3.56 2.11 -4.04
C ASN A 86 4.42 2.30 -2.78
N THR A 87 4.41 1.36 -1.84
CA THR A 87 5.23 1.43 -0.63
C THR A 87 6.57 0.71 -0.78
N GLU A 88 7.63 1.26 -0.19
CA GLU A 88 8.92 0.57 -0.07
C GLU A 88 8.90 -0.54 0.99
N ILE A 89 7.86 -0.56 1.84
CA ILE A 89 7.73 -1.54 2.92
C ILE A 89 7.37 -2.90 2.34
N LYS A 90 8.29 -3.87 2.45
CA LYS A 90 8.11 -5.26 1.98
C LYS A 90 7.21 -6.11 2.88
N GLY A 91 6.86 -5.60 4.06
CA GLY A 91 6.03 -6.27 5.07
C GLY A 91 6.82 -6.71 6.31
N PRO A 92 6.13 -7.06 7.40
CA PRO A 92 6.73 -7.33 8.70
C PRO A 92 7.72 -8.50 8.70
N ARG A 93 7.57 -9.50 7.81
CA ARG A 93 8.54 -10.60 7.66
C ARG A 93 9.96 -10.12 7.31
N TYR A 94 10.08 -8.95 6.67
CA TYR A 94 11.37 -8.35 6.31
C TYR A 94 11.87 -7.32 7.35
N LEU A 95 11.06 -6.97 8.35
CA LEU A 95 11.38 -5.99 9.40
C LEU A 95 11.93 -6.69 10.66
N THR A 96 13.07 -7.35 10.51
CA THR A 96 13.84 -7.95 11.62
C THR A 96 14.69 -6.90 12.35
N ASP A 97 15.14 -7.21 13.58
CA ASP A 97 16.10 -6.34 14.29
C ASP A 97 17.42 -6.17 13.52
N LYS A 98 17.87 -7.21 12.82
CA LYS A 98 19.05 -7.14 11.96
C LYS A 98 18.84 -6.18 10.80
N SER A 99 17.73 -6.28 10.08
CA SER A 99 17.43 -5.35 8.99
C SER A 99 17.22 -3.92 9.49
N ARG A 100 16.60 -3.74 10.66
CA ARG A 100 16.47 -2.43 11.32
C ARG A 100 17.85 -1.82 11.64
N ARG A 101 18.75 -2.59 12.25
CA ARG A 101 20.13 -2.15 12.55
C ARG A 101 20.92 -1.83 11.29
N THR A 102 20.80 -2.65 10.25
CA THR A 102 21.45 -2.40 8.96
C THR A 102 20.95 -1.10 8.32
N VAL A 103 19.64 -0.87 8.33
CA VAL A 103 19.04 0.37 7.80
C VAL A 103 19.54 1.60 8.57
N VAL A 104 19.60 1.52 9.90
CA VAL A 104 20.15 2.60 10.74
C VAL A 104 21.63 2.83 10.43
N ALA A 105 22.46 1.78 10.39
CA ALA A 105 23.88 1.91 10.10
C ALA A 105 24.17 2.50 8.70
N ILE A 106 23.37 2.14 7.70
CA ILE A 106 23.47 2.72 6.35
C ILE A 106 23.13 4.21 6.38
N ARG A 107 22.08 4.59 7.12
CA ARG A 107 21.66 5.99 7.28
C ARG A 107 22.75 6.80 7.98
N ASP A 108 23.25 6.35 9.13
CA ASP A 108 24.27 7.04 9.91
C ASP A 108 25.56 7.22 9.09
N ARG A 109 25.97 6.19 8.35
CA ARG A 109 27.12 6.26 7.44
C ARG A 109 26.92 7.31 6.35
N ARG A 110 25.72 7.41 5.77
CA ARG A 110 25.41 8.40 4.74
C ARG A 110 25.48 9.82 5.29
N GLU A 111 24.88 10.05 6.45
CA GLU A 111 24.89 11.36 7.12
C GLU A 111 26.34 11.80 7.44
N PHE A 112 27.17 10.88 7.95
CA PHE A 112 28.58 11.14 8.20
C PHE A 112 29.38 11.50 6.93
N LEU A 113 29.16 10.78 5.82
CA LEU A 113 29.83 11.07 4.55
C LEU A 113 29.42 12.42 3.97
N GLU A 114 28.15 12.82 4.12
CA GLU A 114 27.68 14.15 3.71
C GLU A 114 28.31 15.26 4.55
N GLU A 115 28.48 15.05 5.85
CA GLU A 115 29.16 15.99 6.74
C GLU A 115 30.64 16.18 6.37
N LEU A 116 31.35 15.09 6.06
CA LEU A 116 32.73 15.15 5.56
C LEU A 116 32.82 15.91 4.24
N ARG A 117 31.86 15.70 3.33
CA ARG A 117 31.81 16.41 2.05
C ARG A 117 31.64 17.91 2.26
N ARG A 118 30.68 18.33 3.11
CA ARG A 118 30.46 19.75 3.46
C ARG A 118 31.69 20.38 4.09
N SER A 119 32.37 19.64 4.97
CA SER A 119 33.58 20.13 5.64
C SER A 119 34.74 20.35 4.67
N ARG A 120 34.90 19.46 3.67
CA ARG A 120 35.87 19.64 2.58
C ARG A 120 35.54 20.85 1.71
N GLU A 121 34.28 20.97 1.28
CA GLU A 121 33.83 22.08 0.44
C GLU A 121 34.05 23.44 1.13
N HIS A 122 33.72 23.54 2.41
CA HIS A 122 34.00 24.75 3.20
C HIS A 122 35.51 25.05 3.32
N SER A 123 36.33 24.00 3.50
CA SER A 123 37.78 24.17 3.59
C SER A 123 38.39 24.63 2.26
N GLU A 124 37.87 24.13 1.13
CA GLU A 124 38.30 24.51 -0.21
C GLU A 124 37.86 25.94 -0.57
N GLU A 125 36.64 26.36 -0.21
CA GLU A 125 36.15 27.74 -0.36
C GLU A 125 36.98 28.74 0.47
N HIS A 126 37.32 28.38 1.71
CA HIS A 126 38.21 29.18 2.54
C HIS A 126 39.62 29.28 1.96
N HIS A 127 40.13 28.24 1.30
CA HIS A 127 41.44 28.27 0.63
C HIS A 127 41.43 29.16 -0.62
N GLN A 128 40.35 29.15 -1.41
CA GLN A 128 40.22 30.01 -2.60
C GLN A 128 39.99 31.48 -2.28
N THR A 129 39.35 31.82 -1.15
CA THR A 129 39.18 33.22 -0.70
C THR A 129 40.41 33.80 -0.01
N THR A 130 41.30 32.97 0.54
CA THR A 130 42.54 33.41 1.22
C THR A 130 43.78 33.41 0.32
N THR A 131 43.69 32.88 -0.91
CA THR A 131 44.78 32.97 -1.89
C THR A 131 44.77 34.39 -2.50
N PRO A 132 45.83 35.21 -2.34
CA PRO A 132 45.87 36.53 -2.95
C PRO A 132 45.87 36.38 -4.48
N ARG A 133 44.99 37.10 -5.20
CA ARG A 133 45.18 37.35 -6.63
C ARG A 133 46.59 37.94 -6.78
N LYS A 134 47.53 37.16 -7.32
CA LYS A 134 48.82 37.72 -7.77
C LYS A 134 48.48 38.79 -8.80
N ASN A 135 48.70 40.03 -8.38
CA ASN A 135 48.55 41.26 -9.12
C ASN A 135 49.07 41.14 -10.56
N GLU A 136 48.27 41.68 -11.48
CA GLU A 136 48.75 42.47 -12.61
C GLU A 136 50.03 43.22 -12.24
N ARG A 137 51.10 42.99 -13.00
CA ARG A 137 52.11 43.99 -13.40
C ARG A 137 53.26 43.27 -14.09
N ARG A 138 53.18 43.18 -15.42
CA ARG A 138 54.14 43.80 -16.34
C ARG A 138 53.58 43.75 -17.76
#